data_AF-A0A2G6NYG3-F1
#
_entry.id   AF-A0A2G6NYG3-F1
#
_cell.length_a   1.000
_cell.length_b   1.000
_cell.length_c   1.000
_cell.angle_alpha   90.00
_cell.angle_beta   90.00
_cell.angle_gamma   90.00
#
_symmetry.space_group_name_H-M   'P 1'
#
loop_
_entity.id
_entity.type
_entity.pdbx_description
1 polymer ?
#
loop_
_entity_poly.entity_id
_entity_poly.type
_entity_poly.pdbx_seq_one_letter_code
_entity_poly.pdbx_strand_id
1 'polypeptide(L)'
;MIIDIVILGFMAFHLIIGYIKGAVKSLFDLLGYIFAAIVTYLFYAPVKKVLIDVTPLDESIAQFVTERLQALGASSVQAAVSTADLNAMSKLPLPEDVKVAIERFLTDSVSSVSQNVTTEVTNFLMTLVAVIGIFLITLIAVKLIASMLDIIAQLPVVSTFNKVGGVLFGAIKGYIIVSLLFLIFITFFSTSGDAGLQEALNSSITAPFFINYNLFLLVVSYIPQ
;
A
#
# COMPACT_ATOMS: atom_id res chain seq x y z
N MET A 1 19.57 -5.77 2.99
CA MET A 1 20.06 -5.94 4.39
C MET A 1 19.66 -4.81 5.36
N ILE A 2 19.81 -3.52 5.02
CA ILE A 2 19.42 -2.42 5.94
C ILE A 2 17.93 -2.47 6.31
N ILE A 3 17.06 -2.71 5.33
CA ILE A 3 15.61 -2.84 5.54
C ILE A 3 15.28 -4.00 6.51
N ASP A 4 15.99 -5.12 6.41
CA ASP A 4 15.78 -6.26 7.31
C ASP A 4 16.11 -5.92 8.76
N ILE A 5 17.19 -5.17 9.00
CA ILE A 5 17.58 -4.72 10.33
C ILE A 5 16.51 -3.80 10.92
N VAL A 6 15.97 -2.88 10.11
CA VAL A 6 14.89 -1.97 10.53
C VAL A 6 13.62 -2.77 10.88
N ILE A 7 13.20 -3.70 10.02
CA ILE A 7 12.03 -4.56 10.24
C ILE A 7 12.21 -5.41 11.51
N LEU A 8 13.35 -6.08 11.66
CA LEU A 8 13.64 -6.91 12.83
C LEU A 8 13.68 -6.06 14.12
N GLY A 9 14.23 -4.85 14.06
CA GLY A 9 14.22 -3.90 15.18
C GLY A 9 12.80 -3.51 15.58
N PHE A 10 11.94 -3.16 14.62
CA PHE A 10 10.54 -2.83 14.88
C PHE A 10 9.75 -4.04 15.42
N MET A 11 9.98 -5.24 14.89
CA MET A 11 9.35 -6.46 15.38
C MET A 11 9.80 -6.75 16.81
N ALA A 12 11.10 -6.74 17.09
CA ALA A 12 11.66 -6.95 18.42
C ALA A 12 11.11 -5.94 19.44
N PHE A 13 10.99 -4.67 19.05
CA PHE A 13 10.37 -3.64 19.88
C PHE A 13 8.94 -4.00 20.29
N HIS A 14 8.11 -4.49 19.36
CA HIS A 14 6.74 -4.90 19.67
C HIS A 14 6.68 -6.18 20.51
N LEU A 15 7.61 -7.12 20.32
CA LEU A 15 7.72 -8.31 21.17
C LEU A 15 8.06 -7.92 22.62
N ILE A 16 9.03 -7.01 22.81
CA ILE A 16 9.45 -6.52 24.12
C ILE A 16 8.31 -5.75 24.80
N ILE A 17 7.62 -4.87 24.08
CA ILE A 17 6.44 -4.18 24.62
C ILE A 17 5.36 -5.18 25.01
N GLY A 18 5.10 -6.18 24.18
CA GLY A 18 4.15 -7.25 24.48
C GLY A 18 4.51 -8.00 25.76
N TYR A 19 5.79 -8.34 25.93
CA TYR A 19 6.31 -8.98 27.14
C TYR A 19 6.13 -8.12 28.39
N ILE A 20 6.40 -6.81 28.30
CA ILE A 20 6.27 -5.85 29.41
C ILE A 20 4.80 -5.62 29.77
N LYS A 21 3.94 -5.41 28.77
CA LYS A 21 2.50 -5.19 28.98
C LYS A 21 1.76 -6.45 29.45
N GLY A 22 2.25 -7.62 29.06
CA GLY A 22 1.59 -8.88 29.33
C GLY A 22 0.43 -9.20 28.37
N ALA A 23 -0.10 -10.42 28.49
CA ALA A 23 -1.11 -10.98 27.61
C ALA A 23 -2.43 -10.20 27.69
N VAL A 24 -2.92 -9.93 28.89
CA VAL A 24 -4.24 -9.29 29.07
C VAL A 24 -4.28 -7.92 28.39
N LYS A 25 -3.30 -7.05 28.69
CA LYS A 25 -3.24 -5.71 28.10
C LYS A 25 -2.95 -5.76 26.60
N SER A 26 -2.07 -6.66 26.14
CA SER A 26 -1.79 -6.84 24.71
C SER A 26 -2.98 -7.39 23.93
N LEU A 27 -3.84 -8.20 24.55
CA LEU A 27 -5.09 -8.69 23.96
C LEU A 27 -6.10 -7.54 23.77
N PHE A 28 -6.31 -6.71 24.80
CA PHE A 28 -7.19 -5.54 24.67
C PHE A 28 -6.67 -4.54 23.62
N ASP A 29 -5.35 -4.31 23.58
CA ASP A 29 -4.73 -3.55 22.49
C ASP A 29 -5.10 -4.17 21.14
N LEU A 30 -4.92 -5.49 20.96
CA LEU A 30 -5.20 -6.18 19.70
C LEU A 30 -6.69 -6.12 19.30
N LEU A 31 -7.61 -6.25 20.26
CA LEU A 31 -9.05 -6.10 20.01
C LEU A 31 -9.39 -4.72 19.45
N GLY A 32 -8.70 -3.67 19.90
CA GLY A 32 -8.83 -2.33 19.33
C GLY A 32 -8.40 -2.24 17.86
N TYR A 33 -7.35 -2.98 17.48
CA TYR A 33 -6.89 -3.06 16.08
C TYR A 33 -7.88 -3.85 15.22
N ILE A 34 -8.42 -4.96 15.73
CA ILE A 34 -9.46 -5.74 15.04
C ILE A 34 -10.72 -4.88 14.84
N PHE A 35 -11.16 -4.16 15.87
CA PHE A 35 -12.28 -3.24 15.77
C PHE A 35 -12.02 -2.15 14.71
N ALA A 36 -10.83 -1.54 14.71
CA ALA A 36 -10.47 -0.56 13.67
C ALA A 36 -10.48 -1.16 12.26
N ALA A 37 -10.05 -2.41 12.09
CA ALA A 37 -10.12 -3.11 10.80
C ALA A 37 -11.57 -3.35 10.36
N ILE A 38 -12.47 -3.75 11.26
CA ILE A 38 -13.90 -3.92 10.96
C ILE A 38 -14.53 -2.60 10.52
N VAL A 39 -14.29 -1.52 11.27
CA VAL A 39 -14.78 -0.18 10.90
C VAL A 39 -14.22 0.25 9.54
N THR A 40 -12.93 0.00 9.29
CA THR A 40 -12.32 0.29 8.00
C THR A 40 -13.02 -0.45 6.87
N TYR A 41 -13.27 -1.75 7.02
CA TYR A 41 -13.99 -2.55 6.03
C TYR A 41 -15.43 -2.06 5.78
N LEU A 42 -16.11 -1.55 6.81
CA LEU A 42 -17.48 -1.04 6.66
C LEU A 42 -17.52 0.35 5.99
N PHE A 43 -16.52 1.19 6.23
CA PHE A 43 -16.58 2.61 5.87
C PHE A 43 -15.59 3.02 4.76
N TYR A 44 -14.71 2.14 4.25
CA TYR A 44 -13.75 2.53 3.20
C TYR A 44 -14.46 3.07 1.94
N ALA A 45 -15.56 2.45 1.51
CA ALA A 45 -16.28 2.83 0.30
C ALA A 45 -16.91 4.24 0.39
N PRO A 46 -17.74 4.56 1.42
CA PRO A 46 -18.28 5.91 1.54
C PRO A 46 -17.20 6.97 1.75
N VAL A 47 -16.13 6.65 2.49
CA VAL A 47 -15.03 7.60 2.70
C VAL A 47 -14.23 7.83 1.42
N LYS A 48 -13.93 6.78 0.64
CA LYS A 48 -13.28 6.92 -0.67
C LYS A 48 -14.09 7.85 -1.58
N LYS A 49 -15.42 7.67 -1.62
CA LYS A 49 -16.31 8.55 -2.38
C LYS A 49 -16.20 10.00 -1.91
N VAL A 50 -16.26 10.23 -0.60
CA VAL A 50 -16.10 11.59 -0.03
C VAL A 50 -14.72 12.19 -0.38
N LEU A 51 -13.65 11.38 -0.36
CA LEU A 51 -12.32 11.86 -0.75
C LEU A 51 -12.29 12.29 -2.22
N ILE A 52 -12.92 11.54 -3.12
CA ILE A 52 -13.02 11.90 -4.54
C ILE A 52 -13.89 13.15 -4.74
N ASP A 53 -15.06 13.21 -4.08
CA ASP A 53 -16.03 14.30 -4.29
C ASP A 53 -15.57 15.64 -3.70
N VAL A 54 -14.74 15.63 -2.65
CA VAL A 54 -14.38 16.82 -1.86
C VAL A 54 -12.93 17.27 -2.07
N THR A 55 -12.02 16.38 -2.49
CA THR A 55 -10.59 16.69 -2.58
C THR A 55 -10.03 16.37 -3.97
N PRO A 56 -9.03 17.13 -4.47
CA PRO A 56 -8.39 16.85 -5.76
C PRO A 56 -7.35 15.71 -5.68
N LEU A 57 -7.51 14.80 -4.71
CA LEU A 57 -6.53 13.73 -4.46
C LEU A 57 -6.51 12.70 -5.58
N ASP A 58 -7.66 12.38 -6.17
CA ASP A 58 -7.77 11.46 -7.30
C ASP A 58 -7.07 12.02 -8.55
N GLU A 59 -7.26 13.31 -8.85
CA GLU A 59 -6.56 14.01 -9.93
C GLU A 59 -5.05 14.03 -9.71
N SER A 60 -4.62 14.37 -8.48
CA SER A 60 -3.19 14.41 -8.12
C SER A 60 -2.53 13.03 -8.23
N ILE A 61 -3.23 11.99 -7.79
CA ILE A 61 -2.75 10.60 -7.91
C ILE A 61 -2.75 10.16 -9.37
N ALA A 62 -3.78 10.49 -10.17
CA ALA A 62 -3.83 10.15 -11.58
C ALA A 62 -2.70 10.80 -12.37
N GLN A 63 -2.39 12.07 -12.08
CA GLN A 63 -1.24 12.76 -12.64
C GLN A 63 0.07 12.07 -12.23
N PHE A 64 0.26 11.80 -10.94
CA PHE A 64 1.44 11.09 -10.45
C PHE A 64 1.63 9.73 -11.14
N VAL A 65 0.57 8.93 -11.25
CA VAL A 65 0.62 7.63 -11.92
C VAL A 65 0.96 7.80 -13.39
N THR A 66 0.35 8.78 -14.08
CA THR A 66 0.62 9.06 -15.49
C THR A 66 2.09 9.45 -15.73
N GLU A 67 2.63 10.35 -14.91
CA GLU A 67 4.04 10.76 -14.98
C GLU A 67 4.98 9.57 -14.74
N ARG A 68 4.65 8.69 -13.77
CA ARG A 68 5.45 7.49 -13.50
C ARG A 68 5.35 6.45 -14.60
N LEU A 69 4.17 6.23 -15.19
CA LEU A 69 4.00 5.35 -16.35
C LEU A 69 4.75 5.89 -17.57
N GLN A 70 4.76 7.21 -17.79
CA GLN A 70 5.56 7.84 -18.83
C GLN A 70 7.07 7.73 -18.53
N ALA A 71 7.49 7.88 -17.28
CA ALA A 71 8.90 7.73 -16.90
C ALA A 71 9.41 6.28 -17.06
N LEU A 72 8.58 5.29 -16.73
CA LEU A 72 8.82 3.87 -17.01
C LEU A 72 8.67 3.55 -18.52
N GLY A 73 7.89 4.37 -19.22
CA GLY A 73 7.44 4.22 -20.60
C GLY A 73 8.20 5.03 -21.65
N ALA A 74 9.13 5.91 -21.27
CA ALA A 74 10.10 6.56 -22.16
C ALA A 74 10.97 5.53 -22.91
N SER A 75 10.83 4.24 -22.59
CA SER A 75 11.47 3.11 -23.27
C SER A 75 10.58 1.88 -23.52
N SER A 76 9.26 1.87 -23.23
CA SER A 76 8.49 0.60 -23.30
C SER A 76 7.05 0.66 -23.83
N VAL A 77 6.27 1.74 -23.65
CA VAL A 77 4.91 1.80 -24.23
C VAL A 77 4.94 2.31 -25.68
N GLN A 78 5.87 3.21 -25.98
CA GLN A 78 6.31 3.46 -27.37
C GLN A 78 7.10 2.26 -27.93
N ALA A 79 7.54 1.28 -27.11
CA ALA A 79 8.33 0.15 -27.58
C ALA A 79 7.51 -1.11 -27.92
N ALA A 80 6.19 -1.10 -27.71
CA ALA A 80 5.32 -2.05 -28.40
C ALA A 80 5.25 -1.74 -29.91
N VAL A 81 5.65 -0.51 -30.31
CA VAL A 81 5.87 -0.09 -31.69
C VAL A 81 7.19 0.67 -31.76
N SER A 82 8.30 -0.05 -31.73
CA SER A 82 9.63 0.53 -31.78
C SER A 82 9.71 1.60 -32.89
N THR A 83 10.49 2.66 -32.71
CA THR A 83 10.82 3.58 -33.82
C THR A 83 11.40 2.81 -35.02
N ALA A 84 12.00 1.65 -34.79
CA ALA A 84 12.40 0.67 -35.82
C ALA A 84 11.22 0.02 -36.56
N ASP A 85 10.11 -0.29 -35.90
CA ASP A 85 8.90 -0.86 -36.50
C ASP A 85 8.16 0.20 -37.33
N LEU A 86 8.04 1.44 -36.83
CA LEU A 86 7.51 2.57 -37.60
C LEU A 86 8.37 2.89 -38.83
N ASN A 87 9.70 2.82 -38.70
CA ASN A 87 10.63 3.02 -39.83
C ASN A 87 10.67 1.84 -40.81
N ALA A 88 10.33 0.63 -40.37
CA ALA A 88 10.14 -0.53 -41.26
C ALA A 88 8.82 -0.42 -42.02
N MET A 89 7.77 0.11 -41.38
CA MET A 89 6.48 0.36 -41.98
C MET A 89 6.48 1.50 -43.00
N SER A 90 7.28 2.55 -42.77
CA SER A 90 7.44 3.66 -43.72
C SER A 90 8.15 3.25 -45.02
N LYS A 91 8.89 2.13 -44.99
CA LYS A 91 9.54 1.48 -46.16
C LYS A 91 8.63 0.53 -46.93
N LEU A 92 7.47 0.16 -46.39
CA LEU A 92 6.48 -0.59 -47.15
C LEU A 92 5.88 0.33 -48.23
N PRO A 93 5.68 -0.15 -49.47
CA PRO A 93 5.05 0.60 -50.54
C PRO A 93 3.54 0.67 -50.31
N LEU A 94 3.13 1.32 -49.22
CA LEU A 94 1.74 1.57 -48.86
C LEU A 94 1.35 3.01 -49.23
N PRO A 95 0.09 3.25 -49.65
CA PRO A 95 -0.47 4.59 -49.74
C PRO A 95 -0.37 5.34 -48.41
N GLU A 96 -0.19 6.66 -48.47
CA GLU A 96 0.02 7.50 -47.28
C GLU A 96 -1.14 7.42 -46.29
N ASP A 97 -2.38 7.35 -46.80
CA ASP A 97 -3.59 7.21 -45.98
C ASP A 97 -3.56 5.95 -45.10
N VAL A 98 -2.96 4.86 -45.61
CA VAL A 98 -2.82 3.60 -44.87
C VAL A 98 -1.77 3.74 -43.77
N LYS A 99 -0.68 4.46 -44.02
CA LYS A 99 0.36 4.73 -43.01
C LYS A 99 -0.22 5.56 -41.86
N VAL A 100 -0.92 6.65 -42.18
CA VAL A 100 -1.59 7.51 -41.19
C VAL A 100 -2.65 6.74 -40.39
N ALA A 101 -3.44 5.89 -41.03
CA ALA A 101 -4.44 5.08 -40.36
C ALA A 101 -3.81 4.11 -39.34
N ILE A 102 -2.66 3.51 -39.68
CA ILE A 102 -1.95 2.61 -38.77
C ILE A 102 -1.28 3.39 -37.63
N GLU A 103 -0.63 4.53 -37.90
CA GLU A 103 -0.06 5.38 -36.86
C GLU A 103 -1.10 5.84 -35.84
N ARG A 104 -2.29 6.24 -36.32
CA ARG A 104 -3.41 6.61 -35.45
C ARG A 104 -3.89 5.42 -34.63
N PHE A 105 -4.11 4.26 -35.25
CA PHE A 105 -4.55 3.05 -34.56
C PHE A 105 -3.57 2.63 -33.44
N LEU A 106 -2.27 2.70 -33.70
CA LEU A 106 -1.23 2.35 -32.72
C LEU A 106 -1.16 3.36 -31.58
N THR A 107 -1.24 4.65 -31.91
CA THR A 107 -1.23 5.74 -30.90
C THR A 107 -2.48 5.69 -30.03
N ASP A 108 -3.66 5.45 -30.61
CA ASP A 108 -4.93 5.34 -29.90
C ASP A 108 -4.99 4.09 -29.00
N SER A 109 -4.37 2.99 -29.44
CA SER A 109 -4.26 1.76 -28.65
C SER A 109 -3.37 1.97 -27.42
N VAL A 110 -2.24 2.65 -27.60
CA VAL A 110 -1.30 3.00 -26.52
C VAL A 110 -1.95 3.94 -25.51
N SER A 111 -2.62 5.00 -25.97
CA SER A 111 -3.29 5.95 -25.08
C SER A 111 -4.42 5.30 -24.28
N SER A 112 -5.20 4.41 -24.91
CA SER A 112 -6.28 3.65 -24.25
C SER A 112 -5.74 2.71 -23.18
N VAL A 113 -4.64 1.99 -23.44
CA VAL A 113 -4.00 1.13 -22.44
C VAL A 113 -3.45 1.96 -21.27
N SER A 114 -2.75 3.06 -21.57
CA SER A 114 -2.22 3.95 -20.53
C SER A 114 -3.33 4.54 -19.67
N GLN A 115 -4.44 4.95 -20.28
CA GLN A 115 -5.59 5.50 -19.56
C GLN A 115 -6.23 4.45 -18.66
N ASN A 116 -6.45 3.24 -19.16
CA ASN A 116 -7.00 2.15 -18.35
C ASN A 116 -6.09 1.81 -17.16
N VAL A 117 -4.77 1.71 -17.37
CA VAL A 117 -3.82 1.46 -16.28
C VAL A 117 -3.82 2.62 -15.28
N THR A 118 -3.80 3.87 -15.75
CA THR A 118 -3.87 5.05 -14.88
C THR A 118 -5.15 5.01 -14.04
N THR A 119 -6.30 4.74 -14.64
CA THR A 119 -7.58 4.68 -13.94
C THR A 119 -7.59 3.58 -12.87
N GLU A 120 -7.20 2.36 -13.22
CA GLU A 120 -7.19 1.22 -12.27
C GLU A 120 -6.22 1.43 -11.12
N VAL A 121 -4.99 1.89 -11.40
CA VAL A 121 -3.99 2.18 -10.37
C VAL A 121 -4.44 3.34 -9.49
N THR A 122 -5.00 4.41 -10.08
CA THR A 122 -5.56 5.54 -9.31
C THR A 122 -6.69 5.07 -8.39
N ASN A 123 -7.60 4.25 -8.91
CA ASN A 123 -8.73 3.74 -8.13
C ASN A 123 -8.25 2.88 -6.96
N PHE A 124 -7.23 2.04 -7.20
CA PHE A 124 -6.59 1.23 -6.18
C PHE A 124 -5.88 2.08 -5.12
N LEU A 125 -5.08 3.08 -5.52
CA LEU A 125 -4.39 3.98 -4.60
C LEU A 125 -5.37 4.82 -3.77
N MET A 126 -6.48 5.28 -4.37
CA MET A 126 -7.56 5.95 -3.64
C MET A 126 -8.20 5.02 -2.60
N THR A 127 -8.40 3.75 -2.93
CA THR A 127 -8.87 2.75 -1.95
C THR A 127 -7.86 2.59 -0.81
N LEU A 128 -6.55 2.52 -1.10
CA LEU A 128 -5.52 2.44 -0.05
C LEU A 128 -5.53 3.66 0.87
N VAL A 129 -5.62 4.87 0.31
CA VAL A 129 -5.69 6.11 1.09
C VAL A 129 -6.90 6.09 2.02
N ALA A 130 -8.07 5.67 1.53
CA ALA A 130 -9.28 5.56 2.36
C ALA A 130 -9.12 4.51 3.47
N VAL A 131 -8.62 3.31 3.13
CA VAL A 131 -8.40 2.22 4.10
C VAL A 131 -7.42 2.64 5.19
N ILE A 132 -6.27 3.19 4.81
CA ILE A 132 -5.25 3.65 5.77
C ILE A 132 -5.80 4.78 6.63
N GLY A 133 -6.47 5.77 6.02
CA GLY A 133 -7.04 6.92 6.71
C GLY A 133 -8.02 6.52 7.80
N ILE A 134 -9.03 5.69 7.46
CA ILE A 134 -10.03 5.23 8.43
C ILE A 134 -9.39 4.37 9.51
N PHE A 135 -8.47 3.48 9.13
CA PHE A 135 -7.83 2.61 10.10
C PHE A 135 -7.08 3.42 11.16
N LEU A 136 -6.31 4.43 10.72
CA LEU A 136 -5.57 5.32 11.63
C LEU A 136 -6.51 6.18 12.48
N ILE A 137 -7.51 6.81 11.88
CA ILE A 137 -8.50 7.66 12.60
C ILE A 137 -9.24 6.82 13.65
N THR A 138 -9.73 5.64 13.28
CA THR A 138 -10.43 4.74 14.18
C THR A 138 -9.53 4.26 15.30
N LEU A 139 -8.28 3.90 14.99
CA LEU A 139 -7.31 3.46 15.99
C LEU A 139 -6.99 4.57 17.00
N ILE A 140 -6.88 5.82 16.53
CA ILE A 140 -6.71 6.99 17.39
C ILE A 140 -7.93 7.16 18.28
N ALA A 141 -9.15 7.10 17.73
CA ALA A 141 -10.39 7.20 18.50
C ALA A 141 -10.51 6.11 19.57
N VAL A 142 -10.22 4.85 19.22
CA VAL A 142 -10.22 3.73 20.18
C VAL A 142 -9.22 3.96 21.31
N LYS A 143 -8.01 4.44 21.00
CA LYS A 143 -6.99 4.74 22.02
C LYS A 143 -7.39 5.90 22.93
N LEU A 144 -8.04 6.93 22.39
CA LEU A 144 -8.56 8.04 23.19
C LEU A 144 -9.64 7.56 24.16
N ILE A 145 -10.62 6.78 23.68
CA ILE A 145 -11.67 6.20 24.53
C ILE A 145 -11.05 5.29 25.60
N ALA A 146 -10.15 4.39 25.21
CA ALA A 146 -9.48 3.48 26.15
C ALA A 146 -8.70 4.25 27.22
N SER A 147 -8.01 5.33 26.85
CA SER A 147 -7.28 6.18 27.80
C SER A 147 -8.20 6.87 28.81
N MET A 148 -9.45 7.18 28.45
CA MET A 148 -10.43 7.74 29.39
C MET A 148 -10.99 6.66 30.34
N LEU A 149 -10.97 5.39 29.92
CA LEU A 149 -11.45 4.24 30.69
C LEU A 149 -10.36 3.61 31.59
N ASP A 150 -9.09 3.94 31.37
CA ASP A 150 -7.91 3.30 31.99
C ASP A 150 -7.72 3.60 33.50
N ILE A 151 -8.74 4.13 34.18
CA ILE A 151 -8.75 4.36 35.64
C ILE A 151 -8.98 3.06 36.43
N ILE A 152 -9.54 1.99 35.82
CA ILE A 152 -10.15 0.89 36.60
C ILE A 152 -9.40 -0.46 36.54
N ALA A 153 -8.37 -0.64 35.70
CA ALA A 153 -7.75 -1.96 35.50
C ALA A 153 -6.28 -2.05 35.97
N GLN A 154 -6.04 -2.18 37.27
CA GLN A 154 -4.78 -2.69 37.82
C GLN A 154 -4.89 -4.20 38.04
N LEU A 155 -4.74 -4.99 36.97
CA LEU A 155 -4.58 -6.43 37.13
C LEU A 155 -3.12 -6.73 37.50
N PRO A 156 -2.83 -7.48 38.59
CA PRO A 156 -1.45 -7.87 38.93
C PRO A 156 -0.91 -8.83 37.86
N VAL A 157 -0.03 -8.31 37.01
CA VAL A 157 0.48 -8.98 35.81
C VAL A 157 1.79 -9.72 36.13
N VAL A 158 1.72 -10.89 36.80
CA VAL A 158 2.96 -11.55 37.28
C VAL A 158 3.03 -13.08 37.11
N SER A 159 2.39 -13.64 36.08
CA SER A 159 2.68 -15.03 35.66
C SER A 159 3.51 -15.08 34.38
N THR A 160 4.43 -16.05 34.28
CA THR A 160 5.22 -16.33 33.06
C THR A 160 4.31 -16.55 31.86
N PHE A 161 3.16 -17.20 32.05
CA PHE A 161 2.15 -17.42 31.02
C PHE A 161 1.62 -16.10 30.45
N ASN A 162 1.35 -15.13 31.32
CA ASN A 162 0.90 -13.82 30.88
C ASN A 162 2.01 -13.08 30.09
N LYS A 163 3.29 -13.21 30.46
CA LYS A 163 4.38 -12.58 29.68
C LYS A 163 4.53 -13.22 28.30
N VAL A 164 4.47 -14.55 28.21
CA VAL A 164 4.53 -15.28 26.93
C VAL A 164 3.35 -14.94 26.02
N GLY A 165 2.13 -14.92 26.56
CA GLY A 165 0.96 -14.48 25.78
C GLY A 165 1.09 -13.02 25.33
N GLY A 166 1.71 -12.17 26.14
CA GLY A 166 2.06 -10.80 25.77
C GLY A 166 2.99 -10.73 24.56
N VAL A 167 4.01 -11.58 24.50
CA VAL A 167 4.91 -11.69 23.34
C VAL A 167 4.15 -12.11 22.08
N LEU A 168 3.26 -13.10 22.17
CA LEU A 168 2.45 -13.57 21.03
C LEU A 168 1.56 -12.45 20.46
N PHE A 169 0.79 -11.77 21.31
CA PHE A 169 -0.05 -10.66 20.86
C PHE A 169 0.79 -9.46 20.39
N GLY A 170 1.94 -9.22 21.02
CA GLY A 170 2.94 -8.24 20.57
C GLY A 170 3.46 -8.55 19.17
N ALA A 171 3.72 -9.82 18.85
CA ALA A 171 4.17 -10.25 17.52
C ALA A 171 3.11 -9.96 16.44
N ILE A 172 1.85 -10.34 16.70
CA ILE A 172 0.72 -10.10 15.80
C ILE A 172 0.55 -8.59 15.56
N LYS A 173 0.55 -7.81 16.63
CA LYS A 173 0.46 -6.34 16.55
C LYS A 173 1.63 -5.73 15.78
N GLY A 174 2.85 -6.20 16.03
CA GLY A 174 4.05 -5.78 15.31
C GLY A 174 3.93 -6.04 13.82
N TYR A 175 3.47 -7.24 13.44
CA TYR A 175 3.23 -7.58 12.03
C TYR A 175 2.19 -6.67 11.37
N ILE A 176 1.07 -6.35 12.04
CA ILE A 176 0.06 -5.41 11.52
C ILE A 176 0.67 -4.03 11.28
N ILE A 177 1.44 -3.51 12.25
CA ILE A 177 2.03 -2.16 12.16
C ILE A 177 3.12 -2.12 11.08
N VAL A 178 4.00 -3.12 11.03
CA VAL A 178 5.05 -3.19 10.00
C VAL A 178 4.41 -3.32 8.62
N SER A 179 3.35 -4.12 8.47
CA SER A 179 2.60 -4.21 7.19
C SER A 179 2.04 -2.85 6.77
N LEU A 180 1.49 -2.06 7.71
CA LEU A 180 1.00 -0.72 7.42
C LEU A 180 2.13 0.23 6.99
N LEU A 181 3.25 0.22 7.71
CA LEU A 181 4.41 1.05 7.37
C LEU A 181 5.00 0.67 6.01
N PHE A 182 5.09 -0.63 5.72
CA PHE A 182 5.60 -1.12 4.44
C PHE A 182 4.67 -0.74 3.30
N LEU A 183 3.35 -0.77 3.50
CA LEU A 183 2.36 -0.33 2.51
C LEU A 183 2.54 1.15 2.15
N ILE A 184 2.67 2.01 3.16
CA ILE A 184 2.92 3.46 2.95
C ILE A 184 4.26 3.63 2.22
N PHE A 185 5.29 2.90 2.65
CA PHE A 185 6.61 2.96 2.05
C PHE A 185 6.59 2.58 0.57
N ILE A 186 6.01 1.43 0.19
CA ILE A 186 5.98 1.01 -1.23
C ILE A 186 5.16 1.97 -2.10
N THR A 187 4.04 2.48 -1.58
CA THR A 187 3.11 3.31 -2.35
C THR A 187 3.75 4.64 -2.73
N PHE A 188 4.48 5.26 -1.79
CA PHE A 188 5.02 6.61 -1.98
C PHE A 188 6.52 6.63 -2.32
N PHE A 189 7.30 5.63 -1.89
CA PHE A 189 8.76 5.67 -2.01
C PHE A 189 9.34 4.68 -3.03
N SER A 190 8.68 3.54 -3.31
CA SER A 190 9.21 2.56 -4.28
C SER A 190 9.26 3.12 -5.71
N THR A 191 8.53 4.19 -5.99
CA THR A 191 8.48 4.87 -7.30
C THR A 191 9.42 6.08 -7.37
N SER A 192 10.21 6.35 -6.34
CA SER A 192 11.10 7.52 -6.27
C SER A 192 12.22 7.51 -7.32
N GLY A 193 12.54 6.36 -7.91
CA GLY A 193 13.67 6.20 -8.83
C GLY A 193 15.04 6.23 -8.14
N ASP A 194 15.08 6.31 -6.81
CA ASP A 194 16.33 6.29 -6.05
C ASP A 194 16.97 4.91 -6.12
N ALA A 195 18.20 4.86 -6.66
CA ALA A 195 18.93 3.61 -6.87
C ALA A 195 19.29 2.94 -5.53
N GLY A 196 19.62 3.72 -4.51
CA GLY A 196 19.95 3.21 -3.18
C GLY A 196 18.75 2.56 -2.50
N LEU A 197 17.57 3.15 -2.66
CA LEU A 197 16.31 2.60 -2.14
C LEU A 197 15.92 1.31 -2.85
N GLN A 198 16.03 1.27 -4.17
CA GLN A 198 15.76 0.07 -4.98
C GLN A 198 16.74 -1.05 -4.61
N GLU A 199 18.02 -0.76 -4.44
CA GLU A 199 19.02 -1.73 -3.99
C GLU A 199 18.75 -2.22 -2.56
N ALA A 200 18.35 -1.32 -1.65
CA ALA A 200 17.99 -1.68 -0.28
C ALA A 200 16.76 -2.62 -0.25
N LEU A 201 15.77 -2.38 -1.11
CA LEU A 201 14.60 -3.25 -1.32
C LEU A 201 14.98 -4.61 -1.92
N ASN A 202 15.74 -4.60 -3.01
CA ASN A 202 16.12 -5.83 -3.73
C ASN A 202 17.06 -6.72 -2.91
N SER A 203 17.91 -6.14 -2.06
CA SER A 203 18.80 -6.87 -1.16
C SER A 203 18.13 -7.32 0.15
N SER A 204 16.83 -7.07 0.32
CA SER A 204 16.10 -7.44 1.53
C SER A 204 15.49 -8.83 1.40
N ILE A 205 15.70 -9.65 2.43
CA ILE A 205 15.10 -10.98 2.53
C ILE A 205 13.66 -10.89 3.05
N THR A 206 13.39 -9.92 3.92
CA THR A 206 12.10 -9.77 4.61
C THR A 206 11.12 -8.86 3.87
N ALA A 207 11.58 -7.91 3.05
CA ALA A 207 10.70 -7.03 2.28
C ALA A 207 9.70 -7.79 1.39
N PRO A 208 10.09 -8.83 0.61
CA PRO A 208 9.14 -9.58 -0.21
C PRO A 208 8.00 -10.20 0.60
N PHE A 209 8.25 -10.60 1.86
CA PHE A 209 7.20 -11.13 2.72
C PHE A 209 6.14 -10.07 3.06
N PHE A 210 6.57 -8.86 3.44
CA PHE A 210 5.65 -7.76 3.78
C PHE A 210 4.98 -7.10 2.55
N ILE A 211 5.51 -7.33 1.34
CA ILE A 211 4.86 -6.95 0.08
C ILE A 211 3.79 -7.98 -0.30
N ASN A 212 4.17 -9.25 -0.42
CA ASN A 212 3.30 -10.30 -0.95
C ASN A 212 2.21 -10.73 0.04
N TYR A 213 2.51 -10.66 1.33
CA TYR A 213 1.57 -10.98 2.40
C TYR A 213 1.19 -9.73 3.19
N ASN A 214 1.04 -8.58 2.53
CA ASN A 214 0.58 -7.38 3.20
C ASN A 214 -0.91 -7.51 3.56
N LEU A 215 -1.24 -7.43 4.86
CA LEU A 215 -2.62 -7.62 5.32
C LEU A 215 -3.59 -6.59 4.73
N PHE A 216 -3.15 -5.34 4.53
CA PHE A 216 -4.00 -4.28 3.98
C PHE A 216 -4.21 -4.45 2.48
N LEU A 217 -3.17 -4.87 1.74
CA LEU A 217 -3.31 -5.21 0.32
C LEU A 217 -4.25 -6.39 0.12
N LEU A 218 -4.17 -7.40 0.98
CA LEU A 218 -5.09 -8.53 0.96
C LEU A 218 -6.53 -8.04 1.12
N VAL A 219 -6.84 -7.23 2.13
CA VAL A 219 -8.18 -6.66 2.32
C VAL A 219 -8.65 -5.88 1.08
N VAL A 220 -7.78 -5.06 0.50
CA VAL A 220 -8.10 -4.26 -0.69
C VAL A 220 -8.34 -5.13 -1.93
N SER A 221 -7.62 -6.25 -2.07
CA SER A 221 -7.82 -7.18 -3.20
C SER A 221 -9.15 -7.94 -3.15
N TYR A 222 -9.75 -8.10 -1.97
CA TYR A 222 -11.06 -8.76 -1.79
C TYR A 222 -12.24 -7.78 -1.82
N ILE A 223 -11.96 -6.48 -1.89
CA ILE A 223 -12.98 -5.45 -2.07
C ILE A 223 -13.42 -5.46 -3.54
N PRO A 224 -14.72 -5.64 -3.85
CA PRO A 224 -15.21 -5.46 -5.21
C PRO A 224 -14.98 -4.00 -5.63
N GLN A 225 -14.29 -3.82 -6.76
CA GLN A 225 -13.95 -2.53 -7.36
C GLN A 225 -15.18 -1.86 -7.98
#